data_AF-A0A969W1M9-F1
#
_entry.id   AF-A0A969W1M9-F1
#
_cell.length_a   1.000
_cell.length_b   1.000
_cell.length_c   1.000
_cell.angle_alpha   90.00
_cell.angle_beta   90.00
_cell.angle_gamma   90.00
#
_symmetry.space_group_name_H-M   'P 1'
#
loop_
_entity.id
_entity.type
_entity.pdbx_description
1 polymer ?
#
loop_
_entity_poly.entity_id
_entity_poly.type
_entity_poly.pdbx_seq_one_letter_code
_entity_poly.pdbx_strand_id
1 'polypeptide(L)'
;MQGKKIELVLGSAYKNVKIIRDDVCAGVIEYYALDTRQPTPEAKYALRQFTRLGIRSWIQGITGWQTEHEIPSRRVVRTQLSTSRKNQAQPQLAPQIPPPDAIELDLATIDLLTSETTQGSTYRLYLQLLKLEALEQRPAPMAIAEASNIKHSTFYTSIKHLQNLGLCPDWLEPKPRIGLEKAIRDRLHQDLGGQVEAPTKFGPVDLLTATELIEVKEFPDWKTGLGQLLAKSSCYPSHTKRLHLFGRAVNLKNIQACCAEFDISVTVESEFLSQN
;
A
#
# COMPACT_ATOMS: atom_id res chain seq x y z
N MET A 1 -27.90 9.55 -41.51
CA MET A 1 -26.66 10.20 -41.99
C MET A 1 -25.64 9.10 -42.27
N GLN A 2 -25.22 8.92 -43.53
CA GLN A 2 -24.19 7.95 -43.90
C GLN A 2 -22.83 8.42 -43.35
N GLY A 3 -22.20 7.60 -42.52
CA GLY A 3 -20.89 7.88 -41.93
C GLY A 3 -19.82 7.99 -43.02
N LYS A 4 -19.21 9.17 -43.14
CA LYS A 4 -18.05 9.36 -44.02
C LYS A 4 -16.87 8.57 -43.49
N LYS A 5 -16.45 7.57 -44.26
CA LYS A 5 -15.19 6.83 -44.03
C LYS A 5 -14.03 7.79 -44.33
N ILE A 6 -13.17 8.01 -43.34
CA ILE A 6 -11.93 8.78 -43.50
C ILE A 6 -10.84 7.79 -43.88
N GLU A 7 -10.28 7.93 -45.09
CA GLU A 7 -9.10 7.18 -45.52
C GLU A 7 -7.85 8.03 -45.34
N LEU A 8 -6.87 7.48 -44.61
CA LEU A 8 -5.55 8.07 -44.46
C LEU A 8 -4.68 7.66 -45.64
N VAL A 9 -4.35 8.60 -46.51
CA VAL A 9 -3.37 8.41 -47.59
C VAL A 9 -1.98 8.76 -47.05
N LEU A 10 -1.15 7.75 -46.81
CA LEU A 10 0.23 7.95 -46.39
C LEU A 10 1.08 8.43 -47.58
N GLY A 11 1.76 9.57 -47.42
CA GLY A 11 2.71 10.08 -48.41
C GLY A 11 3.90 9.14 -48.63
N SER A 12 4.59 9.27 -49.77
CA SER A 12 5.70 8.40 -50.21
C SER A 12 6.88 8.30 -49.25
N ALA A 13 6.99 9.20 -48.26
CA ALA A 13 8.00 9.19 -47.22
C ALA A 13 7.77 8.15 -46.09
N TYR A 14 6.58 7.54 -46.03
CA TYR A 14 6.17 6.67 -44.92
C TYR A 14 5.92 5.22 -45.32
N LYS A 15 6.55 4.76 -46.41
CA LYS A 15 6.32 3.43 -47.01
C LYS A 15 6.54 2.23 -46.06
N ASN A 16 7.23 2.42 -44.93
CA ASN A 16 7.56 1.37 -43.96
C ASN A 16 7.10 1.69 -42.53
N VAL A 17 6.14 2.60 -42.32
CA VAL A 17 5.65 2.91 -40.97
C VAL A 17 4.71 1.79 -40.51
N LYS A 18 5.13 1.05 -39.47
CA LYS A 18 4.29 0.08 -38.80
C LYS A 18 3.36 0.82 -37.83
N ILE A 19 2.06 0.77 -38.09
CA ILE A 19 1.04 1.26 -37.16
C ILE A 19 1.06 0.33 -35.95
N ILE A 20 1.40 0.86 -34.79
CA ILE A 20 1.36 0.16 -33.51
C ILE A 20 0.06 0.58 -32.82
N ARG A 21 -0.67 -0.39 -32.27
CA ARG A 21 -1.88 -0.13 -31.49
C ARG A 21 -1.52 0.59 -30.19
N ASP A 22 -2.42 1.45 -29.74
CA ASP A 22 -2.29 2.27 -28.53
C ASP A 22 -2.09 1.43 -27.26
N ASP A 23 -2.76 0.28 -27.16
CA ASP A 23 -2.59 -0.71 -26.09
C ASP A 23 -1.14 -1.26 -25.99
N VAL A 24 -0.49 -1.54 -27.12
CA VAL A 24 0.91 -1.99 -27.17
C VAL A 24 1.87 -0.88 -26.75
N CYS A 25 1.62 0.36 -27.16
CA CYS A 25 2.41 1.51 -26.70
C CYS A 25 2.27 1.73 -25.18
N ALA A 26 1.05 1.60 -24.64
CA ALA A 26 0.82 1.70 -23.20
C ALA A 26 1.58 0.61 -22.42
N GLY A 27 1.50 -0.65 -22.87
CA GLY A 27 2.21 -1.77 -22.22
C GLY A 27 3.73 -1.63 -22.22
N VAL A 28 4.32 -1.07 -23.29
CA VAL A 28 5.78 -0.78 -23.33
C VAL A 28 6.15 0.30 -22.30
N ILE A 29 5.33 1.33 -22.18
CA ILE A 29 5.56 2.43 -21.24
C ILE A 29 5.42 1.95 -19.79
N GLU A 30 4.42 1.13 -19.49
CA GLU A 30 4.24 0.50 -18.18
C GLU A 30 5.42 -0.42 -17.82
N TYR A 31 5.87 -1.26 -18.75
CA TYR A 31 7.01 -2.15 -18.54
C TYR A 31 8.28 -1.39 -18.14
N TYR A 32 8.62 -0.33 -18.87
CA TYR A 32 9.81 0.47 -18.54
C TYR A 32 9.66 1.29 -17.25
N ALA A 33 8.46 1.75 -16.93
CA ALA A 33 8.23 2.62 -15.79
C ALA A 33 8.00 1.88 -14.46
N LEU A 34 7.40 0.67 -14.50
CA LEU A 34 6.90 -0.02 -13.32
C LEU A 34 7.59 -1.36 -13.05
N ASP A 35 8.14 -2.03 -14.07
CA ASP A 35 8.63 -3.41 -13.95
C ASP A 35 10.17 -3.53 -13.89
N THR A 36 10.89 -2.42 -14.00
CA THR A 36 12.34 -2.41 -13.76
C THR A 36 12.63 -2.33 -12.26
N ARG A 37 13.43 -3.26 -11.74
CA ARG A 37 13.86 -3.29 -10.32
C ARG A 37 14.56 -1.99 -9.85
N GLN A 38 14.99 -1.14 -10.78
CA GLN A 38 15.46 0.22 -10.55
C GLN A 38 15.03 1.14 -11.70
N PRO A 39 13.97 1.96 -11.54
CA PRO A 39 13.53 2.87 -12.60
C PRO A 39 14.53 4.01 -12.77
N THR A 40 15.12 4.12 -13.96
CA THR A 40 16.10 5.18 -14.29
C THR A 40 15.44 6.56 -14.34
N PRO A 41 16.19 7.66 -14.09
CA PRO A 41 15.67 9.02 -14.21
C PRO A 41 15.04 9.31 -15.58
N GLU A 42 15.61 8.75 -16.65
CA GLU A 42 15.17 8.93 -18.03
C GLU A 42 13.83 8.21 -18.29
N ALA A 43 13.63 7.01 -17.74
CA ALA A 43 12.37 6.28 -17.84
C ALA A 43 11.25 7.00 -17.11
N LYS A 44 11.52 7.52 -15.90
CA LYS A 44 10.56 8.35 -15.15
C LYS A 44 10.23 9.64 -15.90
N TYR A 45 11.22 10.28 -16.50
CA TYR A 45 11.01 11.48 -17.31
C TYR A 45 10.15 11.19 -18.55
N ALA A 46 10.45 10.11 -19.27
CA ALA A 46 9.69 9.69 -20.45
C ALA A 46 8.22 9.38 -20.12
N LEU A 47 7.96 8.64 -19.02
CA LEU A 47 6.61 8.40 -18.54
C LEU A 47 5.90 9.73 -18.21
N ARG A 48 6.56 10.62 -17.46
CA ARG A 48 5.97 11.93 -17.11
C ARG A 48 5.62 12.77 -18.33
N GLN A 49 6.47 12.78 -19.37
CA GLN A 49 6.17 13.50 -20.61
C GLN A 49 5.03 12.84 -21.39
N PHE A 50 5.00 11.51 -21.45
CA PHE A 50 3.92 10.78 -22.10
C PHE A 50 2.58 11.04 -21.41
N THR A 51 2.51 10.88 -20.09
CA THR A 51 1.31 11.17 -19.29
C THR A 51 0.91 12.63 -19.42
N ARG A 52 1.85 13.58 -19.35
CA ARG A 52 1.56 15.00 -19.53
C ARG A 52 1.00 15.29 -20.91
N LEU A 53 1.55 14.69 -21.97
CA LEU A 53 1.08 14.89 -23.34
C LEU A 53 -0.28 14.20 -23.55
N GLY A 54 -0.48 13.00 -23.00
CA GLY A 54 -1.74 12.26 -23.04
C GLY A 54 -2.85 13.03 -22.33
N ILE A 55 -2.62 13.46 -21.09
CA ILE A 55 -3.55 14.30 -20.32
C ILE A 55 -3.83 15.60 -21.06
N ARG A 56 -2.79 16.30 -21.56
CA ARG A 56 -2.97 17.55 -22.29
C ARG A 56 -3.80 17.35 -23.56
N SER A 57 -3.52 16.31 -24.34
CA SER A 57 -4.22 16.02 -25.59
C SER A 57 -5.65 15.54 -25.34
N TRP A 58 -5.86 14.75 -24.28
CA TRP A 58 -7.18 14.27 -23.88
C TRP A 58 -8.05 15.40 -23.32
N ILE A 59 -7.52 16.19 -22.38
CA ILE A 59 -8.18 17.39 -21.86
C ILE A 59 -8.44 18.37 -23.00
N GLN A 60 -7.47 18.65 -23.86
CA GLN A 60 -7.67 19.56 -24.99
C GLN A 60 -8.70 19.00 -25.98
N GLY A 61 -8.69 17.70 -26.24
CA GLY A 61 -9.64 17.04 -27.14
C GLY A 61 -11.08 17.05 -26.62
N ILE A 62 -11.27 16.99 -25.30
CA ILE A 62 -12.60 16.99 -24.66
C ILE A 62 -13.07 18.42 -24.37
N THR A 63 -12.20 19.29 -23.87
CA THR A 63 -12.57 20.60 -23.31
C THR A 63 -12.24 21.77 -24.23
N GLY A 64 -11.36 21.60 -25.22
CA GLY A 64 -10.89 22.69 -26.08
C GLY A 64 -10.06 23.76 -25.36
N TRP A 65 -9.64 23.54 -24.12
CA TRP A 65 -9.12 24.58 -23.20
C TRP A 65 -7.82 25.31 -23.61
N GLN A 66 -7.15 24.92 -24.71
CA GLN A 66 -5.92 25.57 -25.19
C GLN A 66 -5.99 26.04 -26.65
N THR A 67 -7.07 26.71 -27.05
CA THR A 67 -7.16 27.26 -28.42
C THR A 67 -6.45 28.59 -28.65
N GLU A 68 -5.83 29.25 -27.67
CA GLU A 68 -5.36 30.64 -27.88
C GLU A 68 -3.96 31.02 -27.36
N HIS A 69 -2.98 30.10 -27.33
CA HIS A 69 -1.59 30.55 -27.27
C HIS A 69 -0.77 29.99 -28.44
N GLU A 70 -0.52 30.90 -29.39
CA GLU A 70 0.48 30.75 -30.44
C GLU A 70 1.79 30.21 -29.85
N ILE A 71 2.13 28.99 -30.24
CA ILE A 71 3.48 28.47 -30.06
C ILE A 71 4.38 29.36 -30.93
N PRO A 72 5.44 30.01 -30.39
CA PRO A 72 6.36 30.76 -31.23
C PRO A 72 6.95 29.81 -32.27
N SER A 73 6.70 30.14 -33.54
CA SER A 73 7.08 29.31 -34.69
C SER A 73 8.57 29.00 -34.66
N ARG A 74 8.92 27.78 -34.26
CA ARG A 74 10.23 27.22 -34.59
C ARG A 74 10.22 26.98 -36.09
N ARG A 75 11.04 27.73 -36.83
CA ARG A 75 11.18 27.70 -38.29
C ARG A 75 11.05 26.26 -38.83
N VAL A 76 9.91 25.98 -39.45
CA VAL A 76 9.78 24.90 -40.43
C VAL A 76 9.55 25.58 -41.77
N VAL A 77 10.34 25.14 -42.75
CA VAL A 77 10.36 25.64 -44.11
C VAL A 77 8.95 25.59 -44.71
N ARG A 78 8.58 26.72 -45.29
CA ARG A 78 7.29 27.08 -45.87
C ARG A 78 7.02 26.24 -47.12
N THR A 79 5.92 25.49 -47.13
CA THR A 79 5.26 25.08 -48.38
C THR A 79 3.89 25.75 -48.40
N GLN A 80 3.71 26.66 -49.36
CA GLN A 80 2.48 27.41 -49.55
C GLN A 80 1.39 26.50 -50.10
N LEU A 81 0.18 26.60 -49.55
CA LEU A 81 -1.08 26.38 -50.27
C LEU A 81 -2.16 27.25 -49.61
N SER A 82 -2.49 28.34 -50.28
CA SER A 82 -3.76 29.08 -50.14
C SER A 82 -4.91 28.19 -50.69
N THR A 83 -6.20 28.31 -50.38
CA THR A 83 -7.04 29.39 -49.84
C THR A 83 -8.38 28.77 -49.37
N SER A 84 -9.14 29.55 -48.59
CA SER A 84 -10.60 29.47 -48.38
C SER A 84 -11.18 28.36 -47.51
N ARG A 85 -11.45 28.70 -46.24
CA ARG A 85 -12.68 28.29 -45.56
C ARG A 85 -13.22 29.40 -44.66
N LYS A 86 -14.49 29.69 -44.86
CA LYS A 86 -15.31 30.73 -44.22
C LYS A 86 -15.34 30.55 -42.69
N ASN A 87 -15.32 31.67 -41.99
CA ASN A 87 -15.71 31.82 -40.59
C ASN A 87 -17.02 31.07 -40.30
N GLN A 88 -16.94 30.00 -39.51
CA GLN A 88 -18.06 29.53 -38.71
C GLN A 88 -17.69 29.79 -37.25
N ALA A 89 -18.49 30.61 -36.59
CA ALA A 89 -18.41 30.83 -35.15
C ALA A 89 -18.52 29.48 -34.44
N GLN A 90 -17.52 29.14 -33.63
CA GLN A 90 -17.59 27.98 -32.75
C GLN A 90 -18.61 28.25 -31.64
N PRO A 91 -19.50 27.30 -31.32
CA PRO A 91 -20.38 27.43 -30.18
C PRO A 91 -19.54 27.37 -28.90
N GLN A 92 -19.68 28.38 -28.04
CA GLN A 92 -19.13 28.36 -26.69
C GLN A 92 -19.73 27.16 -25.94
N LEU A 93 -18.88 26.19 -25.60
CA LEU A 93 -19.25 25.06 -24.74
C LEU A 93 -19.40 25.58 -23.31
N ALA A 94 -20.60 25.43 -22.76
CA ALA A 94 -20.90 25.76 -21.38
C ALA A 94 -19.99 24.95 -20.42
N PRO A 95 -19.70 25.47 -19.21
CA PRO A 95 -18.95 24.74 -18.20
C PRO A 95 -19.60 23.38 -17.96
N GLN A 96 -18.86 22.30 -18.21
CA GLN A 96 -19.39 20.97 -17.94
C GLN A 96 -19.34 20.73 -16.43
N ILE A 97 -20.52 20.55 -15.85
CA ILE A 97 -20.68 20.10 -14.48
C ILE A 97 -19.99 18.72 -14.39
N PRO A 98 -19.11 18.48 -13.40
CA PRO A 98 -18.50 17.16 -13.23
C PRO A 98 -19.59 16.09 -13.14
N PRO A 99 -19.34 14.90 -13.70
CA PRO A 99 -20.34 13.84 -13.67
C PRO A 99 -20.67 13.50 -12.20
N PRO A 100 -21.92 13.10 -11.92
CA PRO A 100 -22.43 12.94 -10.55
C PRO A 100 -21.71 11.85 -9.73
N ASP A 101 -20.85 11.04 -10.36
CA ASP A 101 -20.01 10.00 -9.77
C ASP A 101 -18.52 10.38 -9.66
N ALA A 102 -18.16 11.64 -9.93
CA ALA A 102 -16.79 12.11 -9.75
C ALA A 102 -16.40 12.16 -8.26
N ILE A 103 -15.29 11.50 -7.92
CA ILE A 103 -14.68 11.62 -6.60
C ILE A 103 -13.90 12.93 -6.55
N GLU A 104 -14.36 13.90 -5.76
CA GLU A 104 -13.59 15.12 -5.48
C GLU A 104 -12.51 14.83 -4.42
N LEU A 105 -11.27 15.17 -4.76
CA LEU A 105 -10.12 15.13 -3.86
C LEU A 105 -9.55 16.54 -3.77
N ASP A 106 -9.49 17.09 -2.56
CA ASP A 106 -8.84 18.39 -2.34
C ASP A 106 -7.30 18.25 -2.33
N LEU A 107 -6.62 19.37 -2.61
CA LEU A 107 -5.16 19.39 -2.70
C LEU A 107 -4.47 19.05 -1.37
N ALA A 108 -5.07 19.39 -0.22
CA ALA A 108 -4.47 19.09 1.06
C ALA A 108 -4.50 17.58 1.35
N THR A 109 -5.58 16.89 0.98
CA THR A 109 -5.66 15.43 1.04
C THR A 109 -4.61 14.77 0.14
N ILE A 110 -4.40 15.30 -1.08
CA ILE A 110 -3.37 14.80 -2.00
C ILE A 110 -1.97 14.97 -1.39
N ASP A 111 -1.68 16.12 -0.79
CA ASP A 111 -0.38 16.39 -0.15
C ASP A 111 -0.11 15.45 1.03
N LEU A 112 -1.12 15.16 1.86
CA LEU A 112 -1.01 14.20 2.96
C LEU A 112 -0.68 12.78 2.46
N LEU A 113 -1.38 12.35 1.41
CA LEU A 113 -1.23 11.00 0.83
C LEU A 113 0.05 10.82 0.01
N THR A 114 0.62 11.91 -0.51
CA THR A 114 1.87 11.88 -1.30
C THR A 114 3.11 12.20 -0.47
N SER A 115 2.95 12.48 0.83
CA SER A 115 4.08 12.61 1.76
C SER A 115 4.95 11.35 1.80
N GLU A 116 6.24 11.50 2.11
CA GLU A 116 7.22 10.40 2.16
C GLU A 116 6.84 9.28 3.15
N THR A 117 5.90 9.55 4.06
CA THR A 117 5.44 8.61 5.09
C THR A 117 4.35 7.66 4.62
N THR A 118 3.68 7.96 3.50
CA THR A 118 2.51 7.20 3.05
C THR A 118 2.89 6.19 1.97
N GLN A 119 2.64 4.91 2.22
CA GLN A 119 2.89 3.83 1.26
C GLN A 119 1.80 3.77 0.18
N GLY A 120 2.15 3.32 -1.03
CA GLY A 120 1.19 3.20 -2.14
C GLY A 120 0.01 2.25 -1.87
N SER A 121 0.14 1.31 -0.92
CA SER A 121 -0.98 0.51 -0.40
C SER A 121 -2.00 1.38 0.33
N THR A 122 -1.55 2.32 1.16
CA THR A 122 -2.43 3.23 1.90
C THR A 122 -3.19 4.17 0.96
N TYR A 123 -2.51 4.69 -0.08
CA TYR A 123 -3.19 5.48 -1.12
C TYR A 123 -4.28 4.69 -1.85
N ARG A 124 -3.98 3.47 -2.29
CA ARG A 124 -4.97 2.60 -2.96
C ARG A 124 -6.16 2.29 -2.05
N LEU A 125 -5.90 2.01 -0.77
CA LEU A 125 -6.95 1.79 0.22
C LEU A 125 -7.85 3.01 0.35
N TYR A 126 -7.27 4.20 0.46
CA TYR A 126 -8.04 5.44 0.60
C TYR A 126 -8.96 5.70 -0.61
N LEU A 127 -8.45 5.55 -1.84
CA LEU A 127 -9.30 5.68 -3.03
C LEU A 127 -10.45 4.67 -3.04
N GLN A 128 -10.20 3.44 -2.58
CA GLN A 128 -11.23 2.43 -2.46
C GLN A 128 -12.28 2.81 -1.41
N LEU A 129 -11.87 3.42 -0.29
CA LEU A 129 -12.78 3.92 0.74
C LEU A 129 -13.65 5.07 0.23
N LEU A 130 -13.07 6.05 -0.48
CA LEU A 130 -13.83 7.14 -1.11
C LEU A 130 -14.88 6.62 -2.10
N LYS A 131 -14.50 5.62 -2.92
CA LYS A 131 -15.44 4.95 -3.82
C LYS A 131 -16.58 4.28 -3.06
N LEU A 132 -16.29 3.59 -1.96
CA LEU A 132 -17.32 2.92 -1.15
C LEU A 132 -18.24 3.93 -0.48
N GLU A 133 -17.71 5.06 -0.02
CA GLU A 133 -18.48 6.14 0.59
C GLU A 133 -19.43 6.81 -0.42
N ALA A 134 -18.94 7.12 -1.63
CA ALA A 134 -19.76 7.63 -2.73
C ALA A 134 -20.88 6.66 -3.17
N LEU A 135 -20.65 5.35 -2.99
CA LEU A 135 -21.64 4.30 -3.28
C LEU A 135 -22.50 3.91 -2.07
N GLU A 136 -22.31 4.56 -0.91
CA GLU A 136 -22.95 4.22 0.37
C GLU A 136 -22.78 2.74 0.80
N GLN A 137 -21.67 2.12 0.39
CA GLN A 137 -21.36 0.72 0.68
C GLN A 137 -20.50 0.58 1.93
N ARG A 138 -20.86 -0.36 2.81
CA ARG A 138 -20.12 -0.66 4.05
C ARG A 138 -19.76 -2.15 4.13
N PRO A 139 -18.93 -2.67 3.20
CA PRO A 139 -18.53 -4.07 3.20
C PRO A 139 -17.65 -4.39 4.41
N ALA A 140 -17.54 -5.69 4.72
CA ALA A 140 -16.65 -6.14 5.79
C ALA A 140 -15.17 -5.79 5.48
N PRO A 141 -14.33 -5.52 6.49
CA PRO A 141 -12.92 -5.13 6.30
C PRO A 141 -12.13 -6.06 5.36
N MET A 142 -12.44 -7.36 5.38
CA MET A 142 -11.78 -8.36 4.52
C MET A 142 -12.10 -8.19 3.04
N ALA A 143 -13.36 -7.88 2.72
CA ALA A 143 -13.77 -7.62 1.35
C ALA A 143 -13.12 -6.33 0.84
N ILE A 144 -12.91 -5.32 1.70
CA ILE A 144 -12.18 -4.09 1.34
C ILE A 144 -10.72 -4.40 1.04
N ALA A 145 -10.06 -5.19 1.90
CA ALA A 145 -8.66 -5.58 1.70
C ALA A 145 -8.44 -6.31 0.37
N GLU A 146 -9.34 -7.25 0.06
CA GLU A 146 -9.33 -7.99 -1.20
C GLU A 146 -9.58 -7.08 -2.41
N ALA A 147 -10.61 -6.24 -2.37
CA ALA A 147 -10.93 -5.29 -3.44
C ALA A 147 -9.81 -4.26 -3.68
N SER A 148 -9.05 -3.92 -2.63
CA SER A 148 -7.90 -3.01 -2.70
C SER A 148 -6.62 -3.70 -3.18
N ASN A 149 -6.63 -5.04 -3.33
CA ASN A 149 -5.45 -5.87 -3.58
C ASN A 149 -4.33 -5.65 -2.53
N ILE A 150 -4.71 -5.62 -1.25
CA ILE A 150 -3.81 -5.38 -0.12
C ILE A 150 -3.80 -6.61 0.79
N LYS A 151 -2.60 -7.04 1.20
CA LYS A 151 -2.45 -8.12 2.18
C LYS A 151 -3.14 -7.75 3.49
N HIS A 152 -3.74 -8.72 4.15
CA HIS A 152 -4.42 -8.54 5.44
C HIS A 152 -3.55 -7.84 6.49
N SER A 153 -2.25 -8.16 6.58
CA SER A 153 -1.32 -7.50 7.52
C SER A 153 -1.10 -6.03 7.19
N THR A 154 -1.02 -5.68 5.89
CA THR A 154 -0.87 -4.31 5.42
C THR A 154 -2.15 -3.50 5.58
N PHE A 155 -3.32 -4.14 5.45
CA PHE A 155 -4.63 -3.47 5.56
C PHE A 155 -4.79 -2.73 6.89
N TYR A 156 -4.62 -3.41 8.03
CA TYR A 156 -4.80 -2.78 9.34
C TYR A 156 -3.75 -1.71 9.64
N THR A 157 -2.53 -1.88 9.16
CA THR A 157 -1.48 -0.84 9.24
C THR A 157 -1.89 0.40 8.44
N SER A 158 -2.39 0.22 7.21
CA SER A 158 -2.88 1.33 6.38
C SER A 158 -4.12 2.00 6.97
N ILE A 159 -5.07 1.25 7.55
CA ILE A 159 -6.23 1.82 8.25
C ILE A 159 -5.79 2.68 9.42
N LYS A 160 -4.90 2.17 10.28
CA LYS A 160 -4.37 2.94 11.41
C LYS A 160 -3.67 4.22 10.95
N HIS A 161 -2.93 4.15 9.85
CA HIS A 161 -2.30 5.33 9.25
C HIS A 161 -3.33 6.35 8.78
N LEU A 162 -4.37 5.92 8.06
CA LEU A 162 -5.45 6.80 7.61
C LEU A 162 -6.21 7.43 8.78
N GLN A 163 -6.42 6.70 9.88
CA GLN A 163 -7.02 7.25 11.09
C GLN A 163 -6.16 8.36 11.69
N ASN A 164 -4.84 8.16 11.79
CA ASN A 164 -3.93 9.18 12.29
C ASN A 164 -3.93 10.45 11.42
N LEU A 165 -4.24 10.30 10.13
CA LEU A 165 -4.38 11.41 9.18
C LEU A 165 -5.79 12.04 9.19
N GLY A 166 -6.75 11.47 9.92
CA GLY A 166 -8.16 11.91 9.88
C GLY A 166 -8.87 11.57 8.56
N LEU A 167 -8.36 10.60 7.80
CA LEU A 167 -8.84 10.19 6.47
C LEU A 167 -9.55 8.82 6.48
N CYS A 168 -9.72 8.21 7.65
CA CYS A 168 -10.43 6.94 7.77
C CYS A 168 -11.90 7.19 8.11
N PRO A 169 -12.86 6.56 7.42
CA PRO A 169 -14.27 6.67 7.76
C PRO A 169 -14.59 6.10 9.15
N ASP A 170 -15.51 6.74 9.87
CA ASP A 170 -15.90 6.37 11.24
C ASP A 170 -16.50 4.96 11.35
N TRP A 171 -17.16 4.50 10.29
CA TRP A 171 -17.79 3.17 10.25
C TRP A 171 -16.78 2.03 10.13
N LEU A 172 -15.53 2.33 9.76
CA LEU A 172 -14.48 1.34 9.57
C LEU A 172 -13.58 1.31 10.79
N GLU A 173 -14.05 0.64 11.84
CA GLU A 173 -13.24 0.43 13.04
C GLU A 173 -12.12 -0.58 12.76
N PRO A 174 -10.84 -0.22 12.94
CA PRO A 174 -9.79 -1.22 13.00
C PRO A 174 -10.00 -2.01 14.28
N LYS A 175 -10.34 -3.28 14.14
CA LYS A 175 -10.06 -4.21 15.21
C LYS A 175 -8.53 -4.27 15.35
N PRO A 176 -7.94 -3.83 16.48
CA PRO A 176 -6.53 -4.05 16.69
C PRO A 176 -6.35 -5.57 16.67
N ARG A 177 -5.61 -6.07 15.68
CA ARG A 177 -5.09 -7.43 15.74
C ARG A 177 -3.98 -7.37 16.79
N ILE A 178 -4.37 -7.48 18.06
CA ILE A 178 -3.40 -7.76 19.12
C ILE A 178 -2.75 -9.07 18.69
N GLY A 179 -1.44 -9.03 18.42
CA GLY A 179 -0.69 -10.25 18.12
C GLY A 179 -0.93 -11.25 19.26
N LEU A 180 -1.16 -12.51 18.93
CA LEU A 180 -1.52 -13.53 19.93
C LEU A 180 -0.46 -13.58 21.06
N GLU A 181 0.82 -13.40 20.72
CA GLU A 181 1.93 -13.22 21.66
C GLU A 181 1.67 -12.10 22.69
N LYS A 182 1.27 -10.91 22.20
CA LYS A 182 0.93 -9.76 23.05
C LYS A 182 -0.30 -10.04 23.91
N ALA A 183 -1.33 -10.67 23.37
CA ALA A 183 -2.54 -11.01 24.12
C ALA A 183 -2.22 -11.99 25.27
N ILE A 184 -1.40 -13.00 25.00
CA ILE A 184 -0.95 -13.97 26.00
C ILE A 184 -0.07 -13.31 27.06
N ARG A 185 0.90 -12.48 26.65
CA ARG A 185 1.72 -11.69 27.58
C ARG A 185 0.85 -10.80 28.49
N ASP A 186 -0.10 -10.08 27.91
CA ASP A 186 -0.98 -9.17 28.66
C ASP A 186 -1.85 -9.95 29.66
N ARG A 187 -2.31 -11.16 29.30
CA ARG A 187 -3.00 -12.08 30.21
C ARG A 187 -2.07 -12.57 31.34
N LEU A 188 -0.87 -13.05 31.00
CA LEU A 188 0.13 -13.46 32.01
C LEU A 188 0.48 -12.32 32.96
N HIS A 189 0.54 -11.08 32.47
CA HIS A 189 0.75 -9.90 33.29
C HIS A 189 -0.42 -9.66 34.26
N GLN A 190 -1.67 -9.85 33.82
CA GLN A 190 -2.83 -9.79 34.72
C GLN A 190 -2.78 -10.88 35.79
N ASP A 191 -2.35 -12.08 35.44
CA ASP A 191 -2.32 -13.23 36.33
C ASP A 191 -1.15 -13.19 37.35
N LEU A 192 0.03 -12.74 36.90
CA LEU A 192 1.30 -12.81 37.65
C LEU A 192 1.78 -11.45 38.16
N GLY A 193 1.19 -10.35 37.70
CA GLY A 193 1.70 -9.00 37.91
C GLY A 193 2.99 -8.72 37.12
N GLY A 194 3.83 -7.82 37.62
CA GLY A 194 5.12 -7.51 37.03
C GLY A 194 5.11 -6.37 36.01
N GLN A 195 6.21 -6.23 35.27
CA GLN A 195 6.43 -5.20 34.26
C GLN A 195 6.46 -5.84 32.86
N VAL A 196 5.56 -5.38 31.99
CA VAL A 196 5.59 -5.72 30.55
C VAL A 196 6.68 -4.96 29.82
N GLU A 197 7.29 -5.58 28.80
CA GLU A 197 8.35 -4.96 27.98
C GLU A 197 9.49 -4.39 28.85
N ALA A 198 9.89 -5.13 29.89
CA ALA A 198 10.85 -4.67 30.86
C ALA A 198 12.22 -4.44 30.19
N PRO A 199 12.82 -3.24 30.33
CA PRO A 199 13.97 -2.86 29.53
C PRO A 199 15.22 -3.67 29.90
N THR A 200 16.02 -4.02 28.89
CA THR A 200 17.37 -4.57 29.06
C THR A 200 18.32 -3.97 28.03
N LYS A 201 19.62 -4.18 28.20
CA LYS A 201 20.64 -3.79 27.19
C LYS A 201 20.57 -4.62 25.90
N PHE A 202 19.77 -5.69 25.86
CA PHE A 202 19.60 -6.60 24.72
C PHE A 202 18.17 -6.58 24.14
N GLY A 203 17.42 -5.52 24.44
CA GLY A 203 16.00 -5.40 24.10
C GLY A 203 15.08 -5.78 25.26
N PRO A 204 13.80 -5.43 25.19
CA PRO A 204 12.85 -5.66 26.28
C PRO A 204 12.57 -7.16 26.49
N VAL A 205 12.29 -7.55 27.73
CA VAL A 205 11.69 -8.85 28.10
C VAL A 205 10.18 -8.72 28.00
N ASP A 206 9.48 -9.74 27.48
CA ASP A 206 8.01 -9.68 27.37
C ASP A 206 7.33 -9.41 28.72
N LEU A 207 7.70 -10.17 29.76
CA LEU A 207 7.19 -9.97 31.11
C LEU A 207 8.26 -10.27 32.18
N LEU A 208 8.47 -9.31 33.08
CA LEU A 208 9.34 -9.42 34.24
C LEU A 208 8.48 -9.38 35.52
N THR A 209 8.39 -10.49 36.25
CA THR A 209 7.69 -10.53 37.54
C THR A 209 8.68 -10.29 38.68
N ALA A 210 8.24 -10.44 39.93
CA ALA A 210 9.14 -10.35 41.08
C ALA A 210 10.20 -11.47 41.12
N THR A 211 9.95 -12.59 40.43
CA THR A 211 10.79 -13.80 40.49
C THR A 211 11.12 -14.39 39.13
N GLU A 212 10.37 -14.06 38.08
CA GLU A 212 10.49 -14.68 36.76
C GLU A 212 10.84 -13.67 35.66
N LEU A 213 11.66 -14.13 34.72
CA LEU A 213 11.89 -13.51 33.43
C LEU A 213 11.21 -14.38 32.37
N ILE A 214 10.15 -13.86 31.76
CA ILE A 214 9.26 -14.62 30.89
C ILE A 214 9.34 -14.08 29.46
N GLU A 215 9.59 -14.97 28.51
CA GLU A 215 9.50 -14.70 27.07
C GLU A 215 8.36 -15.55 26.48
N VAL A 216 7.49 -14.93 25.69
CA VAL A 216 6.33 -15.54 25.05
C VAL A 216 6.63 -15.73 23.56
N LYS A 217 6.50 -16.96 23.05
CA LYS A 217 6.75 -17.26 21.62
C LYS A 217 5.81 -18.31 21.05
N GLU A 218 5.59 -18.23 19.75
CA GLU A 218 5.00 -19.36 19.01
C GLU A 218 5.96 -20.56 19.05
N PHE A 219 5.41 -21.77 19.02
CA PHE A 219 6.19 -23.00 18.99
C PHE A 219 7.31 -23.03 17.94
N PRO A 220 7.12 -22.62 16.67
CA PRO A 220 8.19 -22.60 15.68
C PRO A 220 9.37 -21.71 16.06
N ASP A 221 9.14 -20.68 16.87
CA ASP A 221 10.12 -19.66 17.25
C ASP A 221 10.74 -19.90 18.63
N TRP A 222 10.59 -21.09 19.20
CA TRP A 222 11.10 -21.43 20.54
C TRP A 222 12.62 -21.19 20.69
N LYS A 223 13.41 -21.42 19.64
CA LYS A 223 14.87 -21.19 19.65
C LYS A 223 15.21 -19.71 19.78
N THR A 224 14.41 -18.86 19.15
CA THR A 224 14.53 -17.40 19.26
C THR A 224 14.26 -16.98 20.70
N GLY A 225 13.17 -17.49 21.29
CA GLY A 225 12.84 -17.22 22.70
C GLY A 225 13.92 -17.71 23.68
N LEU A 226 14.47 -18.91 23.46
CA LEU A 226 15.61 -19.43 24.21
C LEU A 226 16.82 -18.49 24.15
N GLY A 227 17.22 -18.08 22.94
CA GLY A 227 18.34 -17.15 22.75
C GLY A 227 18.12 -15.80 23.43
N GLN A 228 16.89 -15.29 23.36
CA GLN A 228 16.49 -14.05 24.03
C GLN A 228 16.57 -14.16 25.55
N LEU A 229 16.03 -15.23 26.15
CA LEU A 229 16.13 -15.48 27.59
C LEU A 229 17.58 -15.54 28.06
N LEU A 230 18.44 -16.25 27.32
CA LEU A 230 19.86 -16.35 27.65
C LEU A 230 20.55 -14.98 27.65
N ALA A 231 20.37 -14.19 26.60
CA ALA A 231 20.96 -12.86 26.51
C ALA A 231 20.45 -11.92 27.62
N LYS A 232 19.13 -11.85 27.79
CA LYS A 232 18.45 -10.92 28.71
C LYS A 232 18.67 -11.28 30.18
N SER A 233 18.87 -12.56 30.51
CA SER A 233 19.04 -13.03 31.90
C SER A 233 20.20 -12.38 32.67
N SER A 234 21.25 -11.93 31.97
CA SER A 234 22.37 -11.23 32.61
C SER A 234 21.98 -9.90 33.26
N CYS A 235 20.86 -9.29 32.88
CA CYS A 235 20.31 -8.10 33.52
C CYS A 235 19.50 -8.41 34.79
N TYR A 236 19.07 -9.67 34.96
CA TYR A 236 18.21 -10.11 36.06
C TYR A 236 18.70 -11.48 36.62
N PRO A 237 19.91 -11.54 37.19
CA PRO A 237 20.57 -12.80 37.55
C PRO A 237 19.85 -13.60 38.64
N SER A 238 19.00 -12.95 39.44
CA SER A 238 18.21 -13.59 40.50
C SER A 238 16.88 -14.18 40.01
N HIS A 239 16.48 -13.93 38.77
CA HIS A 239 15.18 -14.36 38.25
C HIS A 239 15.29 -15.74 37.60
N THR A 240 14.27 -16.57 37.84
CA THR A 240 14.12 -17.82 37.09
C THR A 240 13.65 -17.53 35.68
N LYS A 241 14.13 -18.30 34.72
CA LYS A 241 13.83 -18.08 33.30
C LYS A 241 12.67 -18.98 32.88
N ARG A 242 11.74 -18.42 32.10
CA ARG A 242 10.57 -19.14 31.60
C ARG A 242 10.32 -18.82 30.14
N LEU A 243 10.24 -19.86 29.32
CA LEU A 243 9.74 -19.79 27.95
C LEU A 243 8.27 -20.21 27.94
N HIS A 244 7.37 -19.31 27.58
CA HIS A 244 5.95 -19.59 27.46
C HIS A 244 5.58 -19.75 25.97
N LEU A 245 5.17 -20.97 25.59
CA LEU A 245 4.91 -21.34 24.21
C LEU A 245 3.42 -21.40 23.90
N PHE A 246 3.06 -20.99 22.68
CA PHE A 246 1.69 -21.10 22.18
C PHE A 246 1.64 -21.51 20.70
N GLY A 247 0.43 -21.85 20.23
CA GLY A 247 0.20 -22.30 18.86
C GLY A 247 0.42 -23.80 18.66
N ARG A 248 0.70 -24.22 17.42
CA ARG A 248 0.82 -25.64 17.06
C ARG A 248 2.09 -26.25 17.65
N ALA A 249 1.93 -27.18 18.57
CA ALA A 249 3.04 -27.86 19.22
C ALA A 249 3.91 -28.64 18.23
N VAL A 250 5.22 -28.46 18.35
CA VAL A 250 6.23 -29.29 17.68
C VAL A 250 7.17 -29.82 18.75
N ASN A 251 7.16 -31.14 18.97
CA ASN A 251 8.17 -31.83 19.78
C ASN A 251 8.46 -31.21 21.17
N LEU A 252 7.39 -30.90 21.93
CA LEU A 252 7.47 -30.23 23.24
C LEU A 252 8.47 -30.89 24.21
N LYS A 253 8.55 -32.23 24.23
CA LYS A 253 9.47 -32.97 25.11
C LYS A 253 10.94 -32.64 24.82
N ASN A 254 11.32 -32.57 23.54
CA ASN A 254 12.69 -32.23 23.17
C ASN A 254 12.99 -30.75 23.45
N ILE A 255 12.01 -29.86 23.25
CA ILE A 255 12.15 -28.44 23.59
C ILE A 255 12.36 -28.28 25.10
N GLN A 256 11.55 -28.96 25.92
CA GLN A 256 11.67 -28.98 27.38
C GLN A 256 13.03 -29.50 27.83
N ALA A 257 13.48 -30.64 27.28
CA ALA A 257 14.79 -31.20 27.60
C ALA A 257 15.93 -30.22 27.25
N CYS A 258 15.89 -29.61 26.07
CA CYS A 258 16.88 -28.63 25.65
C CYS A 258 16.88 -27.36 26.53
N CYS A 259 15.69 -26.82 26.87
CA CYS A 259 15.61 -25.63 27.73
C CYS A 259 16.05 -25.91 29.17
N ALA A 260 15.81 -27.12 29.67
CA ALA A 260 16.23 -27.53 31.01
C ALA A 260 17.77 -27.49 31.19
N GLU A 261 18.54 -27.75 30.13
CA GLU A 261 20.02 -27.63 30.14
C GLU A 261 20.49 -26.19 30.44
N PHE A 262 19.63 -25.20 30.31
CA PHE A 262 19.92 -23.77 30.53
C PHE A 262 19.16 -23.17 31.73
N ASP A 263 18.61 -24.02 32.61
CA ASP A 263 17.73 -23.62 33.71
C ASP A 263 16.57 -22.72 33.24
N ILE A 264 15.93 -23.13 32.14
CA ILE A 264 14.74 -22.48 31.58
C ILE A 264 13.56 -23.44 31.69
N SER A 265 12.54 -23.00 32.43
CA SER A 265 11.26 -23.70 32.49
C SER A 265 10.46 -23.44 31.22
N VAL A 266 9.74 -24.46 30.72
CA VAL A 266 8.86 -24.32 29.56
C VAL A 266 7.43 -24.56 30.00
N THR A 267 6.56 -23.62 29.66
CA THR A 267 5.11 -23.69 29.91
C THR A 267 4.37 -23.49 28.59
N VAL A 268 3.14 -24.00 28.49
CA VAL A 268 2.37 -23.98 27.23
C VAL A 268 0.99 -23.40 27.49
N GLU A 269 0.46 -22.64 26.53
CA GLU A 269 -0.92 -22.17 26.55
C GLU A 269 -1.90 -23.34 26.44
N SER A 270 -2.84 -23.44 27.40
CA SER A 270 -3.67 -24.65 27.57
C SER A 270 -4.74 -24.80 26.48
N GLU A 271 -5.17 -23.68 25.90
CA GLU A 271 -6.32 -23.63 24.97
C GLU A 271 -6.01 -24.15 23.56
N PHE A 272 -4.76 -24.53 23.25
CA PHE A 272 -4.34 -24.91 21.89
C PHE A 272 -3.79 -26.35 21.76
N LEU A 273 -3.82 -27.14 22.84
CA LEU A 273 -3.36 -28.54 22.83
C LEU A 273 -4.40 -29.55 22.31
N SER A 274 -5.61 -29.09 21.95
CA SER A 274 -6.75 -29.95 21.59
C SER A 274 -7.04 -30.04 20.09
N GLN A 275 -6.17 -29.51 19.22
CA GLN A 275 -6.22 -29.77 17.78
C GLN A 275 -4.97 -30.56 17.37
N ASN A 276 -4.98 -31.85 17.71
CA ASN A 276 -4.02 -32.85 17.23
C ASN A 276 -4.27 -33.20 15.76
#